data_AF-A0A9P7A0D9-F1
#
_entry.id   AF-A0A9P7A0D9-F1
#
_cell.length_a   1.000
_cell.length_b   1.000
_cell.length_c   1.000
_cell.angle_alpha   90.00
_cell.angle_beta   90.00
_cell.angle_gamma   90.00
#
_symmetry.space_group_name_H-M   'P 1'
#
loop_
_entity.id
_entity.type
_entity.pdbx_description
1 polymer ?
#
loop_
_entity_poly.entity_id
_entity_poly.type
_entity_poly.pdbx_seq_one_letter_code
_entity_poly.pdbx_strand_id
1 'polypeptide(L)'
;MERTIGNLVEEIRQHSTPYANLGQCAVRHAQLNALKALIPSIDPDTNKSPLTRWSKDVGRGYALQKAQERTRHNATAIKSLTICQYLETYHPSSSDFKFVTRDGIFRVCRWARLQLPNLQSNWSLFSQCKRRPNA
;
A
#
# COMPACT_ATOMS: atom_id res chain seq x y z
N MET A 1 -13.08 3.94 -7.74
CA MET A 1 -14.16 4.46 -8.60
C MET A 1 -13.69 4.66 -10.03
N GLU A 2 -12.60 5.36 -10.31
CA GLU A 2 -12.10 5.57 -11.70
C GLU A 2 -11.86 4.26 -12.48
N ARG A 3 -11.31 3.21 -11.85
CA ARG A 3 -11.14 1.89 -12.48
C ARG A 3 -12.46 1.21 -12.83
N THR A 4 -13.48 1.38 -11.99
CA THR A 4 -14.82 0.81 -12.21
C THR A 4 -15.50 1.50 -13.39
N ILE A 5 -15.36 2.82 -13.49
CA ILE A 5 -15.90 3.62 -14.60
C ILE A 5 -15.18 3.27 -15.90
N GLY A 6 -13.84 3.15 -15.90
CA GLY A 6 -13.07 2.74 -17.08
C GLY A 6 -13.46 1.35 -17.59
N ASN A 7 -13.60 0.36 -16.70
CA ASN A 7 -14.03 -0.98 -17.06
C ASN A 7 -15.46 -1.01 -17.62
N LEU A 8 -16.38 -0.23 -17.02
CA LEU A 8 -17.74 -0.08 -17.52
C LEU A 8 -17.76 0.54 -18.92
N VAL A 9 -16.94 1.57 -19.15
CA VAL A 9 -16.80 2.20 -20.48
C VAL A 9 -16.22 1.24 -21.51
N GLU A 10 -15.25 0.39 -21.13
CA GLU A 10 -14.73 -0.67 -22.00
C GLU A 10 -15.75 -1.78 -22.30
N GLU A 11 -16.60 -2.17 -21.35
CA GLU A 11 -17.64 -3.19 -21.56
C GLU A 11 -18.83 -2.68 -22.38
N ILE A 12 -19.11 -1.37 -22.33
CA ILE A 12 -20.24 -0.76 -23.04
C ILE A 12 -20.04 -0.70 -24.57
N ARG A 13 -18.79 -0.81 -25.07
CA ARG A 13 -18.19 -0.73 -26.44
C ARG A 13 -19.04 -0.78 -27.76
N GLN A 14 -20.34 -0.53 -27.77
CA GLN A 14 -21.18 -0.53 -28.98
C GLN A 14 -22.39 0.43 -28.89
N HIS A 15 -22.55 1.27 -29.92
CA HIS A 15 -23.30 2.54 -29.89
C HIS A 15 -24.78 2.49 -30.33
N SER A 16 -25.46 1.34 -30.36
CA SER A 16 -26.89 1.34 -30.74
C SER A 16 -27.84 1.45 -29.55
N THR A 17 -27.54 0.84 -28.39
CA THR A 17 -28.38 0.90 -27.16
C THR A 17 -27.56 0.85 -25.87
N PRO A 18 -26.90 1.95 -25.48
CA PRO A 18 -25.96 1.96 -24.35
C PRO A 18 -26.58 1.56 -23.01
N TYR A 19 -27.83 1.96 -22.75
CA TYR A 19 -28.53 1.64 -21.51
C TYR A 19 -28.90 0.15 -21.37
N ALA A 20 -29.28 -0.50 -22.48
CA ALA A 20 -29.59 -1.94 -22.47
C ALA A 20 -28.32 -2.77 -22.22
N ASN A 21 -27.20 -2.38 -22.82
CA ASN A 21 -25.91 -3.04 -22.59
C ASN A 21 -25.44 -2.86 -21.14
N LEU A 22 -25.59 -1.65 -20.58
CA LEU A 22 -25.20 -1.35 -19.19
C LEU A 22 -26.02 -2.17 -18.19
N GLY A 23 -27.34 -2.32 -18.42
CA GLY A 23 -28.19 -3.19 -17.61
C GLY A 23 -27.76 -4.65 -17.64
N GLN A 24 -27.44 -5.18 -18.82
CA GLN A 24 -26.93 -6.56 -18.96
C GLN A 24 -25.57 -6.76 -18.29
N CYS A 25 -24.67 -5.77 -18.38
CA CYS A 25 -23.37 -5.82 -17.69
C CYS A 25 -23.58 -5.81 -16.17
N ALA A 26 -24.43 -4.92 -15.65
CA ALA A 26 -24.74 -4.85 -14.22
C ALA A 26 -25.29 -6.18 -13.68
N VAL A 27 -26.21 -6.82 -14.41
CA VAL A 27 -26.76 -8.14 -14.03
C VAL A 27 -25.66 -9.21 -14.04
N ARG A 28 -24.81 -9.26 -15.07
CA ARG A 28 -23.68 -10.20 -15.12
C ARG A 28 -22.69 -9.99 -13.98
N HIS A 29 -22.33 -8.74 -13.67
CA HIS A 29 -21.47 -8.41 -12.52
C HIS A 29 -22.10 -8.81 -11.19
N ALA A 30 -23.40 -8.56 -11.00
CA ALA A 30 -24.11 -8.96 -9.80
C ALA A 30 -24.11 -10.49 -9.62
N GLN A 31 -24.35 -11.26 -10.69
CA GLN A 31 -24.30 -12.72 -10.66
C GLN A 31 -22.89 -13.25 -10.36
N LEU A 32 -21.85 -12.69 -11.01
CA LEU A 32 -20.47 -13.05 -10.75
C LEU A 32 -20.06 -12.73 -9.31
N ASN A 33 -20.42 -11.56 -8.79
CA ASN A 33 -20.15 -11.18 -7.41
C ASN A 33 -20.88 -12.09 -6.42
N ALA A 34 -22.12 -12.48 -6.71
CA ALA A 34 -22.86 -13.43 -5.88
C ALA A 34 -22.18 -14.81 -5.86
N LEU A 35 -21.73 -15.31 -7.01
CA LEU A 35 -20.98 -16.58 -7.10
C LEU A 35 -19.65 -16.51 -6.35
N LYS A 36 -18.89 -15.43 -6.49
CA LYS A 36 -17.64 -15.21 -5.76
C LYS A 36 -17.85 -15.13 -4.24
N ALA A 37 -18.95 -14.51 -3.80
CA ALA A 37 -19.30 -14.43 -2.39
C ALA A 37 -19.72 -15.78 -1.80
N LEU A 38 -20.48 -16.58 -2.55
CA LEU A 38 -20.94 -17.91 -2.14
C LEU A 38 -19.81 -18.94 -2.14
N ILE A 39 -18.88 -18.83 -3.11
CA ILE A 39 -17.80 -19.78 -3.31
C ILE A 39 -16.49 -19.00 -3.45
N PRO A 40 -15.82 -18.64 -2.34
CA PRO A 40 -14.59 -17.85 -2.40
C PRO A 40 -13.45 -18.52 -3.18
N SER A 41 -13.45 -19.85 -3.30
CA SER A 41 -12.41 -20.62 -3.99
C SER A 41 -12.37 -20.44 -5.51
N ILE A 42 -13.47 -19.99 -6.13
CA ILE A 42 -13.51 -19.68 -7.57
C ILE A 42 -13.06 -18.26 -7.88
N ASP A 43 -12.96 -17.38 -6.88
CA ASP A 43 -12.48 -16.04 -7.11
C ASP A 43 -10.95 -16.06 -7.23
N PRO A 44 -10.38 -15.75 -8.42
CA PRO A 44 -8.93 -15.73 -8.62
C PRO A 44 -8.22 -14.69 -7.75
N ASP A 45 -8.97 -13.76 -7.16
CA ASP A 45 -8.45 -12.74 -6.26
C ASP A 45 -8.42 -13.18 -4.78
N THR A 46 -9.13 -14.24 -4.38
CA THR A 46 -9.17 -14.72 -2.98
C THR A 46 -7.80 -15.11 -2.43
N ASN A 47 -6.96 -15.69 -3.28
CA ASN A 47 -5.59 -16.08 -2.91
C ASN A 47 -4.55 -14.98 -3.18
N LYS A 48 -4.96 -13.83 -3.74
CA LYS A 48 -4.03 -12.72 -3.93
C LYS A 48 -3.77 -12.08 -2.59
N SER A 49 -2.50 -12.02 -2.23
CA SER A 49 -2.08 -11.26 -1.07
C SER A 49 -2.60 -9.82 -1.23
N PRO A 50 -3.28 -9.25 -0.21
CA PRO A 50 -3.71 -7.85 -0.24
C PRO A 50 -2.50 -6.91 -0.32
N LEU A 51 -1.31 -7.44 -0.02
CA LEU A 51 -0.03 -6.75 -0.08
C LEU A 51 0.50 -6.71 -1.51
N THR A 52 0.58 -5.51 -2.06
CA THR A 52 1.34 -5.28 -3.30
C THR A 52 2.80 -5.75 -3.15
N ARG A 53 3.42 -6.21 -4.24
CA ARG A 53 4.79 -6.78 -4.29
C ARG A 53 5.89 -6.01 -3.53
N TRP A 54 5.71 -4.71 -3.33
CA TRP A 54 6.68 -3.84 -2.65
C TRP A 54 6.17 -3.25 -1.34
N SER A 55 5.13 -3.85 -0.77
CA SER A 55 4.70 -3.53 0.59
C SER A 55 5.48 -4.37 1.60
N LYS A 56 5.70 -3.79 2.78
CA LYS A 56 6.39 -4.45 3.89
C LYS A 56 5.37 -4.69 4.99
N ASP A 57 5.15 -5.96 5.32
CA ASP A 57 4.33 -6.34 6.47
C ASP A 57 5.07 -5.95 7.77
N VAL A 58 4.34 -5.29 8.67
CA VAL A 58 4.82 -4.88 10.00
C VAL A 58 4.19 -5.77 11.08
N GLY A 59 3.29 -6.68 10.70
CA GLY A 59 2.55 -7.56 11.57
C GLY A 59 1.26 -6.93 12.09
N ARG A 60 0.41 -7.76 12.71
CA ARG A 60 -0.88 -7.36 13.30
C ARG A 60 -1.81 -6.63 12.32
N GLY A 61 -1.73 -6.96 11.03
CA GLY A 61 -2.54 -6.35 9.97
C GLY A 61 -2.06 -4.97 9.50
N TYR A 62 -0.90 -4.49 9.98
CA TYR A 62 -0.29 -3.26 9.49
C TYR A 62 0.69 -3.54 8.36
N ALA A 63 0.65 -2.72 7.32
CA ALA A 63 1.61 -2.82 6.22
C ALA A 63 2.04 -1.48 5.65
N LEU A 64 3.34 -1.34 5.38
CA LEU A 64 3.91 -0.18 4.70
C LEU A 64 3.79 -0.37 3.19
N GLN A 65 3.23 0.59 2.46
CA GLN A 65 3.01 0.46 1.01
C GLN A 65 4.08 1.20 0.20
N LYS A 66 4.40 0.70 -1.00
CA LYS A 66 5.52 1.10 -1.89
C LYS A 66 5.88 2.59 -1.97
N ALA A 67 4.94 3.51 -1.74
CA ALA A 67 5.27 4.92 -1.65
C ALA A 67 6.25 5.13 -0.47
N GLN A 68 7.53 5.28 -0.78
CA GLN A 68 8.62 5.53 0.17
C GLN A 68 9.64 6.48 -0.46
N GLU A 69 10.58 6.97 0.32
CA GLU A 69 11.74 7.68 -0.22
C GLU A 69 12.58 6.78 -1.14
N ARG A 70 13.10 7.35 -2.22
CA ARG A 70 13.95 6.62 -3.16
C ARG A 70 15.31 6.26 -2.55
N THR A 71 15.83 7.14 -1.70
CA THR A 71 17.16 7.03 -1.12
C THR A 71 17.07 7.19 0.39
N ARG A 72 17.80 6.36 1.13
CA ARG A 72 17.96 6.54 2.58
C ARG A 72 18.71 7.84 2.84
N HIS A 73 18.33 8.52 3.91
CA HIS A 73 18.99 9.73 4.37
C HIS A 73 19.44 9.57 5.82
N ASN A 74 20.37 10.42 6.21
CA ASN A 74 20.89 10.47 7.57
C ASN A 74 19.79 10.97 8.51
N ALA A 75 19.50 10.20 9.56
CA ALA A 75 18.68 10.69 10.65
C ALA A 75 19.43 11.77 11.44
N THR A 76 18.69 12.64 12.12
CA THR A 76 19.26 13.57 13.10
C THR A 76 20.06 12.80 14.15
N ALA A 77 21.14 13.38 14.69
CA ALA A 77 21.99 12.75 15.70
C ALA A 77 21.18 12.17 16.87
N ILE A 78 20.26 12.95 17.43
CA ILE A 78 19.38 12.51 18.54
C ILE A 78 18.56 11.28 18.15
N LYS A 79 17.93 11.30 16.96
CA LYS A 79 17.14 10.16 16.47
C LYS A 79 18.01 8.93 16.24
N SER A 80 19.20 9.11 15.68
CA SER A 80 20.14 8.02 15.45
C SER A 80 20.52 7.35 16.76
N LEU A 81 20.86 8.14 17.78
CA LEU A 81 21.22 7.64 19.10
C LEU A 81 20.07 6.83 19.72
N THR A 82 18.84 7.36 19.70
CA THR A 82 17.67 6.64 20.22
C THR A 82 17.42 5.32 19.47
N ILE A 83 17.58 5.31 18.13
CA ILE A 83 17.42 4.09 17.32
C ILE A 83 18.49 3.06 17.67
N CYS A 84 19.76 3.47 17.79
CA CYS A 84 20.86 2.59 18.14
C CYS A 84 20.67 1.98 19.53
N GLN A 85 20.34 2.79 20.54
CA GLN A 85 20.08 2.31 21.90
C GLN A 85 18.92 1.30 21.94
N TYR A 86 17.83 1.57 21.20
CA TYR A 86 16.72 0.63 21.10
C TYR A 86 17.16 -0.70 20.46
N LEU A 87 17.92 -0.65 19.37
CA LEU A 87 18.42 -1.85 18.70
C LEU A 87 19.39 -2.62 19.59
N GLU A 88 20.30 -1.96 20.30
CA GLU A 88 21.22 -2.61 21.23
C GLU A 88 20.48 -3.32 22.38
N THR A 89 19.42 -2.69 22.90
CA THR A 89 18.66 -3.21 24.04
C THR A 89 17.78 -4.40 23.65
N TYR A 90 17.05 -4.30 22.53
CA TYR A 90 16.01 -5.28 22.19
C TYR A 90 16.42 -6.22 21.03
N HIS A 91 17.38 -5.82 20.21
CA HIS A 91 17.77 -6.55 18.98
C HIS A 91 19.29 -6.49 18.71
N PRO A 92 20.16 -6.91 19.65
CA PRO A 92 21.62 -6.71 19.54
C PRO A 92 22.26 -7.40 18.34
N SER A 93 21.63 -8.46 17.81
CA SER A 93 22.11 -9.19 16.61
C SER A 93 21.42 -8.76 15.31
N SER A 94 20.71 -7.62 15.30
CA SER A 94 19.97 -7.17 14.12
C SER A 94 20.91 -6.84 12.95
N SER A 95 20.54 -7.28 11.73
CA SER A 95 21.24 -6.85 10.52
C SER A 95 21.07 -5.35 10.22
N ASP A 96 20.20 -4.64 10.95
CA ASP A 96 19.93 -3.22 10.75
C ASP A 96 21.10 -2.32 11.16
N PHE A 97 22.05 -2.82 11.96
CA PHE A 97 23.29 -2.11 12.27
C PHE A 97 24.11 -1.77 11.00
N LYS A 98 23.92 -2.48 9.88
CA LYS A 98 24.53 -2.13 8.58
C LYS A 98 24.11 -0.77 8.02
N PHE A 99 23.03 -0.21 8.54
CA PHE A 99 22.54 1.11 8.15
C PHE A 99 23.17 2.24 8.97
N VAL A 100 23.94 1.92 10.01
CA VAL A 100 24.74 2.86 10.77
C VAL A 100 25.99 3.23 9.97
N THR A 101 26.25 4.52 9.88
CA THR A 101 27.44 5.07 9.20
C THR A 101 28.64 5.01 10.14
N ARG A 102 29.87 5.18 9.63
CA ARG A 102 31.08 5.22 10.47
C ARG A 102 31.00 6.28 11.57
N ASP A 103 30.30 7.37 11.31
CA ASP A 103 30.08 8.48 12.25
C ASP A 103 28.97 8.21 13.29
N GLY A 104 28.46 6.98 13.38
CA GLY A 104 27.38 6.60 14.30
C GLY A 104 25.98 7.07 13.89
N ILE A 105 25.83 7.62 12.67
CA ILE A 105 24.56 8.15 12.17
C ILE A 105 23.74 7.04 11.49
N PHE A 106 22.47 6.89 11.87
CA PHE A 106 21.59 5.87 11.32
C PHE A 106 20.93 6.34 10.02
N ARG A 107 20.99 5.52 8.96
CA ARG A 107 20.36 5.82 7.67
C ARG A 107 18.93 5.27 7.56
N VAL A 108 17.96 6.17 7.58
CA VAL A 108 16.52 5.85 7.57
C VAL A 108 15.89 6.05 6.19
N CYS A 109 14.77 5.38 5.95
CA CYS A 109 13.90 5.59 4.79
C CYS A 109 12.47 5.83 5.29
N ARG A 110 11.85 6.94 4.88
CA ARG A 110 10.45 7.21 5.24
C ARG A 110 9.50 6.55 4.26
N TRP A 111 8.46 5.92 4.82
CA TRP A 111 7.33 5.41 4.07
C TRP A 111 6.20 6.46 4.07
N ALA A 112 5.58 6.63 2.91
CA ALA A 112 4.52 7.61 2.67
C ALA A 112 3.14 7.07 3.03
N ARG A 113 2.94 5.73 3.00
CA ARG A 113 1.63 5.11 3.19
C ARG A 113 1.70 3.96 4.16
N LEU A 114 0.71 3.92 5.05
CA LEU A 114 0.46 2.85 6.01
C LEU A 114 -0.94 2.30 5.76
N GLN A 115 -1.02 0.99 5.57
CA GLN A 115 -2.25 0.23 5.61
C GLN A 115 -2.55 -0.17 7.05
N LEU A 116 -3.78 0.08 7.48
CA LEU A 116 -4.32 -0.30 8.77
C LEU A 116 -4.92 -1.72 8.72
N PRO A 117 -5.17 -2.34 9.88
CA PRO A 117 -5.79 -3.66 9.97
C PRO A 117 -7.17 -3.74 9.31
N ASN A 118 -7.90 -2.63 9.25
CA ASN A 118 -9.18 -2.52 8.55
C ASN A 118 -9.04 -2.30 7.03
N LEU A 119 -7.85 -2.56 6.47
CA LEU A 119 -7.49 -2.40 5.05
C LEU A 119 -7.50 -0.95 4.53
N GLN A 120 -7.79 0.03 5.37
CA GLN A 120 -7.71 1.44 4.97
C GLN A 120 -6.24 1.88 4.84
N SER A 121 -5.98 2.78 3.90
CA SER A 121 -4.64 3.32 3.64
C SER A 121 -4.55 4.79 4.04
N ASN A 122 -3.65 5.10 4.96
CA ASN A 122 -3.38 6.45 5.43
C ASN A 122 -2.04 6.98 4.93
N TRP A 123 -1.95 8.30 4.82
CA TRP A 123 -0.76 9.01 4.35
C TRP A 123 0.03 9.55 5.53
N SER A 124 1.35 9.44 5.47
CA SER A 124 2.23 10.10 6.43
C SER A 124 2.33 11.60 6.11
N LEU A 125 2.56 12.41 7.15
CA LEU A 125 2.76 13.86 7.04
C LEU A 125 3.82 14.22 5.99
N PHE A 126 4.92 13.48 5.99
CA PHE A 126 6.00 13.62 5.00
C PHE A 126 5.48 13.56 3.55
N SER A 127 4.59 12.61 3.25
CA SER A 127 4.03 12.47 1.92
C SER A 127 3.03 13.55 1.57
N GLN A 128 2.36 14.13 2.56
CA GLN A 128 1.45 15.26 2.34
C GLN A 128 2.24 16.53 2.03
N CYS A 129 3.33 16.80 2.74
CA CYS A 129 4.20 17.96 2.49
C CYS A 129 4.82 17.95 1.08
N LYS A 130 5.25 16.78 0.58
CA LYS A 130 5.77 16.65 -0.81
C LYS A 130 4.72 16.87 -1.90
N ARG A 131 3.44 16.85 -1.55
CA ARG A 131 2.31 17.00 -2.48
C ARG A 131 1.77 18.43 -2.55
N ARG A 132 2.37 19.39 -1.83
CA ARG A 132 2.12 20.82 -2.03
C ARG A 132 3.16 21.37 -3.00
N PRO A 133 2.94 21.35 -4.33
CA PRO A 133 3.62 22.28 -5.20
C PRO A 133 2.97 23.64 -4.97
N ASN A 134 3.71 24.56 -4.35
CA ASN A 134 3.37 25.98 -4.16
C ASN A 134 2.09 26.26 -3.35
N ALA A 135 2.29 26.59 -2.07
CA ALA A 135 1.42 27.53 -1.37
C ALA A 135 1.99 28.94 -1.57
#